data_AF-A0A553FMU8-F1
#
_entry.id   AF-A0A553FMU8-F1
#
_cell.length_a   1.000
_cell.length_b   1.000
_cell.length_c   1.000
_cell.angle_alpha   90.00
_cell.angle_beta   90.00
_cell.angle_gamma   90.00
#
_symmetry.space_group_name_H-M   'P 1'
#
loop_
_entity.id
_entity.type
_entity.pdbx_description
1 polymer ?
#
loop_
_entity_poly.entity_id
_entity_poly.type
_entity_poly.pdbx_seq_one_letter_code
_entity_poly.pdbx_strand_id
1 'polypeptide(L)'
;MRMPKDLQVHAAKYLRNHFAEALADPDSLHLSWPLHPPTATAAARDIGTTQDFIRAWQHWPHQEEVIYESRNWSRAGLGTNNVPTRITINGAERIATAAGLKREYSTAQQRAQDIAAIFPNSPDFTRTVHRSYNQWKDLSAYDLRCLGPCLTWLRANPHSGEWERAVPVEGVDGKWIGNHRRLLLTLLAPFGITDLGLRRSDTRLRLRYLNHAPALSDIEIPLADAAELFPKTPPRVLIVENKQTFLALPTLAGASPPTIALLGSGTAAHQLHALSWLNHTDITYWGDLDAAGFAILNAVRTHFPHTKSLLMDTATVTAFQHLAVPDPGDGSATLTHLTTEEQRAYRLLFTEGRLRIEQERIPFAYASTALHEIFGPP
;
A
#
# COMPACT_ATOMS: atom_id res chain seq x y z
N MET A 1 30.99 8.56 -29.21
CA MET A 1 31.92 7.54 -28.71
C MET A 1 31.65 7.32 -27.24
N ARG A 2 31.55 6.06 -26.80
CA ARG A 2 31.34 5.72 -25.39
C ARG A 2 32.66 5.28 -24.79
N MET A 3 33.07 5.91 -23.70
CA MET A 3 34.31 5.65 -22.98
C MET A 3 34.11 4.57 -21.92
N PRO A 4 35.19 3.96 -21.38
CA PRO A 4 35.09 3.02 -20.27
C PRO A 4 34.33 3.57 -19.03
N LYS A 5 34.40 4.88 -18.79
CA LYS A 5 33.59 5.53 -17.74
C LYS A 5 32.09 5.46 -18.00
N ASP A 6 31.66 5.55 -19.26
CA ASP A 6 30.25 5.42 -19.63
C ASP A 6 29.77 3.97 -19.46
N LEU A 7 30.66 2.99 -19.69
CA LEU A 7 30.40 1.58 -19.41
C LEU A 7 30.13 1.36 -17.93
N GLN A 8 30.90 1.97 -17.04
CA GLN A 8 30.69 1.83 -15.59
C GLN A 8 29.26 2.22 -15.20
N VAL A 9 28.75 3.35 -15.71
CA VAL A 9 27.38 3.81 -15.45
C VAL A 9 26.35 2.85 -16.05
N HIS A 10 26.59 2.37 -17.28
CA HIS A 10 25.69 1.42 -17.94
C HIS A 10 25.64 0.07 -17.22
N ALA A 11 26.79 -0.49 -16.86
CA ALA A 11 26.92 -1.75 -16.13
C ALA A 11 26.31 -1.66 -14.74
N ALA A 12 26.45 -0.52 -14.04
CA ALA A 12 25.79 -0.29 -12.76
C ALA A 12 24.26 -0.31 -12.88
N LYS A 13 23.71 0.35 -13.91
CA LYS A 13 22.26 0.32 -14.19
C LYS A 13 21.79 -1.08 -14.55
N TYR A 14 22.54 -1.79 -15.41
CA TYR A 14 22.24 -3.16 -15.79
C TYR A 14 22.20 -4.07 -14.55
N LEU A 15 23.28 -4.11 -13.75
CA LEU A 15 23.34 -4.97 -12.57
C LEU A 15 22.20 -4.68 -11.58
N ARG A 16 21.90 -3.40 -11.31
CA ARG A 16 20.78 -3.00 -10.43
C ARG A 16 19.42 -3.54 -10.87
N ASN A 17 19.18 -3.60 -12.18
CA ASN A 17 17.93 -4.14 -12.72
C ASN A 17 17.90 -5.68 -12.73
N HIS A 18 19.06 -6.32 -12.67
CA HIS A 18 19.23 -7.77 -12.78
C HIS A 18 19.74 -8.41 -11.48
N PHE A 19 19.72 -7.73 -10.32
CA PHE A 19 20.31 -8.27 -9.09
C PHE A 19 19.70 -9.60 -8.64
N ALA A 20 18.38 -9.77 -8.80
CA ALA A 20 17.71 -11.01 -8.46
C ALA A 20 18.21 -12.18 -9.34
N GLU A 21 18.45 -11.92 -10.62
CA GLU A 21 19.03 -12.87 -11.58
C GLU A 21 20.50 -13.12 -11.26
N ALA A 22 21.27 -12.06 -10.99
CA ALA A 22 22.68 -12.12 -10.61
C ALA A 22 22.91 -12.99 -9.35
N LEU A 23 21.96 -13.02 -8.41
CA LEU A 23 22.00 -13.90 -7.24
C LEU A 23 21.57 -15.33 -7.57
N ALA A 24 20.59 -15.51 -8.46
CA ALA A 24 20.00 -16.80 -8.77
C ALA A 24 20.81 -17.64 -9.75
N ASP A 25 21.37 -16.99 -10.76
CA ASP A 25 22.13 -17.60 -11.84
C ASP A 25 23.23 -16.61 -12.27
N PRO A 26 24.33 -16.49 -11.50
CA PRO A 26 25.36 -15.49 -11.73
C PRO A 26 25.99 -15.56 -13.13
N ASP A 27 26.10 -16.77 -13.69
CA ASP A 27 26.81 -17.03 -14.95
C ASP A 27 25.93 -16.77 -16.19
N SER A 28 24.60 -16.69 -16.04
CA SER A 28 23.69 -16.42 -17.16
C SER A 28 23.69 -14.95 -17.61
N LEU A 29 24.17 -14.04 -16.77
CA LEU A 29 24.18 -12.61 -17.09
C LEU A 29 25.16 -12.31 -18.24
N HIS A 30 24.65 -11.59 -19.25
CA HIS A 30 25.41 -11.16 -20.41
C HIS A 30 25.15 -9.69 -20.72
N LEU A 31 26.17 -8.85 -20.55
CA LEU A 31 26.13 -7.44 -20.91
C LEU A 31 26.82 -7.24 -22.26
N SER A 32 26.06 -6.81 -23.27
CA SER A 32 26.59 -6.45 -24.60
C SER A 32 26.26 -5.00 -24.91
N TRP A 33 27.29 -4.19 -25.14
CA TRP A 33 27.12 -2.74 -25.27
C TRP A 33 27.90 -2.13 -26.43
N PRO A 34 27.23 -1.47 -27.41
CA PRO A 34 27.93 -0.84 -28.52
C PRO A 34 28.69 0.41 -28.05
N LEU A 35 29.91 0.60 -28.58
CA LEU A 35 30.83 1.67 -28.17
C LEU A 35 30.74 2.93 -29.03
N HIS A 36 29.95 2.88 -30.12
CA HIS A 36 29.72 4.00 -31.05
C HIS A 36 31.01 4.67 -31.52
N PRO A 37 31.93 3.92 -32.17
CA PRO A 37 33.13 4.47 -32.76
C PRO A 37 32.79 5.53 -33.83
N PRO A 38 33.72 6.46 -34.12
CA PRO A 38 33.47 7.51 -35.09
C PRO A 38 33.40 6.96 -36.52
N THR A 39 32.75 7.72 -37.41
CA THR A 39 32.84 7.48 -38.86
C THR A 39 34.19 7.98 -39.39
N ALA A 40 34.60 7.55 -40.58
CA ALA A 40 35.85 8.00 -41.21
C ALA A 40 35.94 9.54 -41.28
N THR A 41 34.85 10.20 -41.64
CA THR A 41 34.75 11.66 -41.73
C THR A 41 34.86 12.33 -40.35
N ALA A 42 34.24 11.75 -39.31
CA ALA A 42 34.34 12.28 -37.96
C ALA A 42 35.76 12.09 -37.38
N ALA A 43 36.37 10.93 -37.64
CA ALA A 43 37.73 10.62 -37.21
C ALA A 43 38.79 11.57 -37.80
N ALA A 44 38.66 11.94 -39.07
CA ALA A 44 39.59 12.88 -39.71
C ALA A 44 39.42 14.33 -39.25
N ARG A 45 38.23 14.71 -38.77
CA ARG A 45 37.97 16.04 -38.21
C ARG A 45 38.57 16.19 -36.80
N ASP A 46 38.65 15.12 -36.04
CA ASP A 46 39.21 15.12 -34.69
C ASP A 46 39.99 13.82 -34.41
N ILE A 47 41.24 13.83 -34.85
CA ILE A 47 42.16 12.68 -34.73
C ILE A 47 42.51 12.42 -33.26
N GLY A 48 42.71 13.49 -32.47
CA GLY A 48 43.09 13.39 -31.06
C GLY A 48 42.04 12.63 -30.25
N THR A 49 40.78 13.07 -30.30
CA THR A 49 39.69 12.40 -29.59
C THR A 49 39.48 10.96 -30.09
N THR A 50 39.69 10.70 -31.38
CA THR A 50 39.61 9.33 -31.94
C THR A 50 40.70 8.42 -31.38
N GLN A 51 41.95 8.90 -31.33
CA GLN A 51 43.07 8.17 -30.75
C GLN A 51 42.88 7.94 -29.26
N ASP A 52 42.36 8.93 -28.53
CA ASP A 52 42.06 8.80 -27.09
C ASP A 52 40.97 7.76 -26.83
N PHE A 53 39.92 7.73 -27.64
CA PHE A 53 38.89 6.69 -27.57
C PHE A 53 39.47 5.29 -27.81
N ILE A 54 40.27 5.10 -28.87
CA ILE A 54 40.90 3.81 -29.18
C ILE A 54 41.84 3.39 -28.04
N ARG A 55 42.71 4.30 -27.58
CA ARG A 55 43.65 4.06 -26.48
C ARG A 55 42.92 3.71 -25.20
N ALA A 56 41.84 4.41 -24.85
CA ALA A 56 41.08 4.13 -23.62
C ALA A 56 40.57 2.67 -23.58
N TRP A 57 40.12 2.14 -24.71
CA TRP A 57 39.69 0.74 -24.80
C TRP A 57 40.84 -0.26 -24.92
N GLN A 58 41.98 0.11 -25.51
CA GLN A 58 43.20 -0.72 -25.47
C GLN A 58 43.79 -0.87 -24.06
N HIS A 59 43.59 0.12 -23.18
CA HIS A 59 43.97 0.04 -21.77
C HIS A 59 42.93 -0.68 -20.90
N TRP A 60 41.80 -1.13 -21.47
CA TRP A 60 40.85 -1.95 -20.73
C TRP A 60 41.54 -3.26 -20.32
N PRO A 61 41.52 -3.67 -19.03
CA PRO A 61 42.32 -4.82 -18.58
C PRO A 61 41.95 -6.17 -19.23
N HIS A 62 40.70 -6.31 -19.67
CA HIS A 62 40.14 -7.55 -20.21
C HIS A 62 39.90 -7.42 -21.72
N GLN A 63 40.97 -7.50 -22.51
CA GLN A 63 40.90 -7.29 -23.96
C GLN A 63 40.00 -8.30 -24.67
N GLU A 64 39.82 -9.50 -24.11
CA GLU A 64 38.88 -10.53 -24.56
C GLU A 64 37.41 -10.08 -24.52
N GLU A 65 37.07 -9.07 -23.71
CA GLU A 65 35.73 -8.50 -23.62
C GLU A 65 35.46 -7.48 -24.74
N VAL A 66 36.49 -6.93 -25.39
CA VAL A 66 36.37 -5.84 -26.37
C VAL A 66 36.42 -6.39 -27.79
N ILE A 67 35.37 -6.15 -28.55
CA ILE A 67 35.27 -6.50 -29.97
C ILE A 67 35.83 -5.35 -30.80
N TYR A 68 36.88 -5.65 -31.56
CA TYR A 68 37.50 -4.73 -32.52
C TYR A 68 37.12 -5.12 -33.96
N GLU A 69 36.84 -4.11 -34.78
CA GLU A 69 36.62 -4.28 -36.21
C GLU A 69 37.65 -3.48 -37.00
N SER A 70 38.14 -4.06 -38.09
CA SER A 70 39.03 -3.36 -39.02
C SER A 70 38.21 -2.39 -39.89
N ARG A 71 38.54 -1.10 -39.84
CA ARG A 71 37.88 -0.05 -40.62
C ARG A 71 38.88 0.65 -41.53
N ASN A 72 38.58 0.66 -42.82
CA ASN A 72 39.37 1.39 -43.81
C ASN A 72 38.93 2.86 -43.88
N TRP A 73 39.79 3.76 -43.40
CA TRP A 73 39.61 5.21 -43.43
C TRP A 73 40.60 5.90 -44.37
N SER A 74 41.16 5.18 -45.36
CA SER A 74 42.14 5.73 -46.30
C SER A 74 41.62 6.93 -47.09
N ARG A 75 40.32 6.97 -47.43
CA ARG A 75 39.69 8.14 -48.09
C ARG A 75 39.71 9.41 -47.24
N ALA A 76 39.91 9.28 -45.93
CA ALA A 76 40.02 10.37 -44.98
C ALA A 76 41.47 10.61 -44.51
N GLY A 77 42.46 9.95 -45.15
CA GLY A 77 43.88 10.11 -44.85
C GLY A 77 44.40 9.32 -43.64
N LEU A 78 43.58 8.45 -43.03
CA LEU A 78 43.92 7.77 -41.76
C LEU A 78 44.28 6.28 -41.91
N GLY A 79 44.24 5.74 -43.13
CA GLY A 79 44.55 4.32 -43.38
C GLY A 79 43.56 3.33 -42.75
N THR A 80 43.97 2.08 -42.61
CA THR A 80 43.19 1.02 -41.95
C THR A 80 43.44 1.02 -40.45
N ASN A 81 42.38 1.05 -39.65
CA ASN A 81 42.46 1.10 -38.19
C ASN A 81 41.61 -0.02 -37.58
N ASN A 82 42.12 -0.66 -36.51
CA ASN A 82 41.31 -1.56 -35.69
C ASN A 82 40.62 -0.73 -34.62
N VAL A 83 39.29 -0.69 -34.68
CA VAL A 83 38.48 0.25 -33.90
C VAL A 83 37.57 -0.56 -32.96
N PRO A 84 37.52 -0.22 -31.65
CA PRO A 84 36.64 -0.90 -30.71
C PRO A 84 35.17 -0.57 -31.04
N THR A 85 34.36 -1.58 -31.27
CA THR A 85 32.96 -1.41 -31.71
C THR A 85 31.94 -1.82 -30.66
N ARG A 86 32.29 -2.79 -29.82
CA ARG A 86 31.40 -3.34 -28.78
C ARG A 86 32.22 -3.90 -27.62
N ILE A 87 31.64 -3.90 -26.43
CA ILE A 87 32.13 -4.67 -25.29
C ILE A 87 31.09 -5.72 -24.88
N THR A 88 31.55 -6.92 -24.54
CA THR A 88 30.75 -8.03 -24.02
C THR A 88 31.33 -8.53 -22.71
N ILE A 89 30.54 -8.49 -21.64
CA ILE A 89 30.95 -8.92 -20.30
C ILE A 89 30.00 -10.04 -19.85
N ASN A 90 30.58 -11.18 -19.48
CA ASN A 90 29.85 -12.36 -19.04
C ASN A 90 29.98 -12.54 -17.52
N GLY A 91 28.88 -12.88 -16.87
CA GLY A 91 28.84 -13.20 -15.45
C GLY A 91 28.68 -11.98 -14.56
N ALA A 92 27.89 -12.15 -13.49
CA ALA A 92 27.54 -11.10 -12.54
C ALA A 92 28.77 -10.48 -11.84
N GLU A 93 29.79 -11.27 -11.47
CA GLU A 93 30.98 -10.75 -10.79
C GLU A 93 31.80 -9.81 -11.69
N ARG A 94 31.97 -10.17 -12.97
CA ARG A 94 32.65 -9.32 -13.95
C ARG A 94 31.89 -8.03 -14.21
N ILE A 95 30.56 -8.13 -14.38
CA ILE A 95 29.70 -6.95 -14.54
C ILE A 95 29.75 -6.05 -13.29
N ALA A 96 29.71 -6.62 -12.09
CA ALA A 96 29.85 -5.88 -10.83
C ALA A 96 31.20 -5.19 -10.71
N THR A 97 32.28 -5.83 -11.16
CA THR A 97 33.62 -5.24 -11.21
C THR A 97 33.67 -4.06 -12.19
N ALA A 98 33.15 -4.24 -13.40
CA ALA A 98 33.06 -3.17 -14.40
C ALA A 98 32.16 -2.00 -13.97
N ALA A 99 31.11 -2.28 -13.18
CA ALA A 99 30.22 -1.29 -12.60
C ALA A 99 30.82 -0.52 -11.40
N GLY A 100 31.92 -1.02 -10.81
CA GLY A 100 32.43 -0.52 -9.52
C GLY A 100 31.55 -0.92 -8.32
N LEU A 101 30.71 -1.96 -8.48
CA LEU A 101 29.75 -2.44 -7.47
C LEU A 101 30.16 -3.78 -6.85
N LYS A 102 31.43 -4.20 -6.99
CA LYS A 102 31.93 -5.50 -6.47
C LYS A 102 31.58 -5.73 -5.00
N ARG A 103 31.76 -4.71 -4.15
CA ARG A 103 31.44 -4.80 -2.72
C ARG A 103 29.94 -4.95 -2.46
N GLU A 104 29.11 -4.16 -3.16
CA GLU A 104 27.64 -4.21 -3.07
C GLU A 104 27.15 -5.61 -3.46
N TYR A 105 27.65 -6.14 -4.58
CA TYR A 105 27.32 -7.49 -5.05
C TYR A 105 27.74 -8.57 -4.04
N SER A 106 28.97 -8.55 -3.54
CA SER A 106 29.43 -9.54 -2.53
C SER A 106 28.60 -9.48 -1.24
N THR A 107 28.18 -8.29 -0.82
CA THR A 107 27.34 -8.11 0.37
C THR A 107 25.95 -8.71 0.15
N ALA A 108 25.37 -8.50 -1.04
CA ALA A 108 24.09 -9.10 -1.40
C ALA A 108 24.17 -10.62 -1.49
N GLN A 109 25.25 -11.17 -2.05
CA GLN A 109 25.50 -12.62 -2.10
C GLN A 109 25.56 -13.21 -0.69
N GLN A 110 26.35 -12.61 0.20
CA GLN A 110 26.46 -13.09 1.58
C GLN A 110 25.10 -13.04 2.30
N ARG A 111 24.37 -11.92 2.19
CA ARG A 111 23.03 -11.80 2.79
C ARG A 111 22.05 -12.82 2.24
N ALA A 112 22.06 -13.06 0.92
CA ALA A 112 21.21 -14.08 0.32
C ALA A 112 21.53 -15.48 0.85
N GLN A 113 22.82 -15.81 0.99
CA GLN A 113 23.28 -17.07 1.58
C GLN A 113 22.84 -17.21 3.04
N ASP A 114 23.02 -16.16 3.85
CA ASP A 114 22.63 -16.16 5.27
C ASP A 114 21.12 -16.35 5.44
N ILE A 115 20.31 -15.66 4.62
CA ILE A 115 18.85 -15.82 4.66
C ILE A 115 18.47 -17.22 4.17
N ALA A 116 19.04 -17.72 3.07
CA ALA A 116 18.77 -19.06 2.56
C ALA A 116 19.14 -20.17 3.57
N ALA A 117 20.19 -19.96 4.36
CA ALA A 117 20.65 -20.88 5.40
C ALA A 117 19.66 -21.03 6.58
N ILE A 118 18.64 -20.17 6.70
CA ILE A 118 17.54 -20.37 7.66
C ILE A 118 16.79 -21.67 7.37
N PHE A 119 16.62 -22.03 6.09
CA PHE A 119 15.98 -23.27 5.65
C PHE A 119 16.81 -23.96 4.55
N PRO A 120 17.94 -24.60 4.90
CA PRO A 120 18.94 -25.06 3.92
C PRO A 120 18.41 -26.17 2.99
N ASN A 121 17.41 -26.92 3.43
CA ASN A 121 16.82 -28.02 2.67
C ASN A 121 15.64 -27.59 1.78
N SER A 122 15.48 -26.29 1.50
CA SER A 122 14.37 -25.75 0.70
C SER A 122 14.86 -24.95 -0.52
N PRO A 123 15.01 -25.59 -1.69
CA PRO A 123 15.41 -24.90 -2.92
C PRO A 123 14.44 -23.79 -3.36
N ASP A 124 13.13 -23.99 -3.13
CA ASP A 124 12.11 -22.99 -3.47
C ASP A 124 12.18 -21.76 -2.56
N PHE A 125 12.57 -21.95 -1.29
CA PHE A 125 12.88 -20.84 -0.40
C PHE A 125 14.11 -20.07 -0.89
N THR A 126 15.21 -20.75 -1.22
CA THR A 126 16.41 -20.09 -1.78
C THR A 126 16.08 -19.28 -3.05
N ARG A 127 15.30 -19.85 -3.98
CA ARG A 127 14.83 -19.13 -5.18
C ARG A 127 14.02 -17.88 -4.81
N THR A 128 13.20 -17.96 -3.78
CA THR A 128 12.37 -16.86 -3.30
C THR A 128 13.20 -15.76 -2.62
N VAL A 129 14.24 -16.13 -1.87
CA VAL A 129 15.23 -15.17 -1.34
C VAL A 129 15.84 -14.37 -2.48
N HIS A 130 16.33 -15.02 -3.54
CA HIS A 130 16.94 -14.32 -4.66
C HIS A 130 15.95 -13.38 -5.38
N ARG A 131 14.73 -13.86 -5.68
CA ARG A 131 13.68 -13.06 -6.34
C ARG A 131 13.20 -11.87 -5.51
N SER A 132 13.23 -12.00 -4.20
CA SER A 132 12.78 -10.96 -3.27
C SER A 132 13.87 -9.97 -2.86
N TYR A 133 15.02 -9.93 -3.56
CA TYR A 133 16.14 -9.02 -3.30
C TYR A 133 15.71 -7.61 -2.90
N ASN A 134 14.83 -6.98 -3.67
CA ASN A 134 14.38 -5.60 -3.40
C ASN A 134 13.62 -5.41 -2.08
N GLN A 135 13.11 -6.49 -1.48
CA GLN A 135 12.42 -6.45 -0.19
C GLN A 135 13.38 -6.55 1.00
N TRP A 136 14.58 -7.13 0.84
CA TRP A 136 15.51 -7.34 1.94
C TRP A 136 16.88 -6.65 1.77
N LYS A 137 17.21 -6.11 0.59
CA LYS A 137 18.52 -5.52 0.31
C LYS A 137 18.91 -4.37 1.26
N ASP A 138 17.95 -3.62 1.76
CA ASP A 138 18.18 -2.45 2.63
C ASP A 138 17.94 -2.76 4.12
N LEU A 139 17.73 -4.03 4.48
CA LEU A 139 17.54 -4.42 5.88
C LEU A 139 18.76 -4.06 6.72
N SER A 140 18.48 -3.56 7.93
CA SER A 140 19.50 -3.30 8.93
C SER A 140 20.08 -4.60 9.47
N ALA A 141 21.22 -4.50 10.17
CA ALA A 141 21.78 -5.65 10.87
C ALA A 141 20.82 -6.21 11.93
N TYR A 142 19.94 -5.38 12.50
CA TYR A 142 18.91 -5.81 13.44
C TYR A 142 17.84 -6.65 12.73
N ASP A 143 17.31 -6.16 11.60
CA ASP A 143 16.25 -6.84 10.86
C ASP A 143 16.71 -8.20 10.33
N LEU A 144 17.95 -8.29 9.83
CA LEU A 144 18.54 -9.54 9.38
C LEU A 144 18.61 -10.59 10.50
N ARG A 145 18.91 -10.17 11.74
CA ARG A 145 18.91 -11.08 12.90
C ARG A 145 17.50 -11.54 13.29
N CYS A 146 16.49 -10.70 13.09
CA CYS A 146 15.10 -11.01 13.43
C CYS A 146 14.46 -12.02 12.46
N LEU A 147 14.89 -12.03 11.19
CA LEU A 147 14.31 -12.87 10.13
C LEU A 147 14.28 -14.37 10.50
N GLY A 148 15.42 -14.94 10.90
CA GLY A 148 15.53 -16.38 11.17
C GLY A 148 14.55 -16.87 12.23
N PRO A 149 14.58 -16.32 13.46
CA PRO A 149 13.66 -16.67 14.52
C PRO A 149 12.18 -16.45 14.14
N CYS A 150 11.84 -15.32 13.50
CA CYS A 150 10.46 -15.04 13.08
C CYS A 150 9.96 -16.03 12.02
N LEU A 151 10.74 -16.27 10.96
CA LEU A 151 10.36 -17.22 9.90
C LEU A 151 10.19 -18.63 10.46
N THR A 152 11.07 -19.03 11.38
CA THR A 152 11.01 -20.35 12.03
C THR A 152 9.74 -20.50 12.87
N TRP A 153 9.43 -19.50 13.70
CA TRP A 153 8.23 -19.53 14.55
C TRP A 153 6.95 -19.52 13.72
N LEU A 154 6.86 -18.65 12.70
CA LEU A 154 5.69 -18.53 11.84
C LEU A 154 5.44 -19.79 11.02
N ARG A 155 6.51 -20.44 10.55
CA ARG A 155 6.42 -21.71 9.85
C ARG A 155 5.93 -22.84 10.75
N ALA A 156 6.34 -22.85 12.02
CA ALA A 156 5.88 -23.83 12.99
C ALA A 156 4.44 -23.57 13.47
N ASN A 157 3.96 -22.33 13.42
CA ASN A 157 2.67 -21.91 13.97
C ASN A 157 1.81 -21.10 12.97
N PRO A 158 1.51 -21.63 11.75
CA PRO A 158 0.84 -20.88 10.68
C PRO A 158 -0.61 -20.47 10.98
N HIS A 159 -1.23 -21.07 12.00
CA HIS A 159 -2.61 -20.78 12.42
C HIS A 159 -2.68 -20.50 13.93
N SER A 160 -1.61 -19.94 14.50
CA SER A 160 -1.52 -19.67 15.94
C SER A 160 -2.69 -18.84 16.47
N GLY A 161 -3.22 -17.93 15.65
CA GLY A 161 -4.19 -16.94 16.10
C GLY A 161 -3.60 -15.96 17.11
N GLU A 162 -2.28 -15.91 17.26
CA GLU A 162 -1.61 -15.02 18.19
C GLU A 162 -1.69 -13.57 17.76
N TRP A 163 -1.55 -12.66 18.72
CA TRP A 163 -1.41 -11.25 18.40
C TRP A 163 -0.07 -10.98 17.73
N GLU A 164 -0.06 -10.20 16.66
CA GLU A 164 1.15 -9.89 15.89
C GLU A 164 2.27 -9.30 16.75
N ARG A 165 1.90 -8.55 17.81
CA ARG A 165 2.83 -7.99 18.80
C ARG A 165 3.21 -8.92 19.94
N ALA A 166 2.48 -10.02 20.12
CA ALA A 166 2.66 -10.98 21.21
C ALA A 166 3.40 -12.25 20.75
N VAL A 167 3.74 -12.35 19.47
CA VAL A 167 4.54 -13.46 18.94
C VAL A 167 5.84 -13.59 19.76
N PRO A 168 6.04 -14.71 20.48
CA PRO A 168 7.07 -14.83 21.50
C PRO A 168 8.41 -15.22 20.86
N VAL A 169 9.01 -14.28 20.12
CA VAL A 169 10.32 -14.46 19.48
C VAL A 169 11.35 -13.59 20.19
N GLU A 170 12.38 -14.24 20.75
CA GLU A 170 13.44 -13.56 21.49
C GLU A 170 14.20 -12.55 20.62
N GLY A 171 14.48 -11.36 21.18
CA GLY A 171 15.24 -10.31 20.50
C GLY A 171 14.46 -9.51 19.44
N VAL A 172 13.17 -9.80 19.22
CA VAL A 172 12.32 -9.14 18.23
C VAL A 172 11.35 -8.18 18.92
N ASP A 173 11.33 -6.92 18.51
CA ASP A 173 10.38 -5.94 19.04
C ASP A 173 8.96 -6.20 18.53
N GLY A 174 7.95 -5.89 19.34
CA GLY A 174 6.56 -6.20 19.02
C GLY A 174 6.00 -5.51 17.77
N LYS A 175 6.66 -4.49 17.19
CA LYS A 175 6.23 -3.88 15.93
C LYS A 175 6.92 -4.50 14.71
N TRP A 176 7.99 -5.26 14.92
CA TRP A 176 8.86 -5.74 13.86
C TRP A 176 8.13 -6.60 12.82
N ILE A 177 7.35 -7.59 13.29
CA ILE A 177 6.59 -8.50 12.41
C ILE A 177 5.59 -7.71 11.56
N GLY A 178 4.88 -6.77 12.15
CA GLY A 178 3.94 -5.92 11.43
C GLY A 178 4.60 -5.07 10.36
N ASN A 179 5.75 -4.46 10.68
CA ASN A 179 6.52 -3.65 9.73
C ASN A 179 7.11 -4.47 8.56
N HIS A 180 7.45 -5.74 8.80
CA HIS A 180 8.09 -6.62 7.81
C HIS A 180 7.14 -7.69 7.24
N ARG A 181 5.83 -7.59 7.48
CA ARG A 181 4.85 -8.63 7.12
C ARG A 181 4.89 -9.05 5.66
N ARG A 182 5.00 -8.09 4.74
CA ARG A 182 5.05 -8.40 3.30
C ARG A 182 6.26 -9.27 2.95
N LEU A 183 7.42 -8.97 3.55
CA LEU A 183 8.63 -9.75 3.37
C LEU A 183 8.46 -11.15 3.98
N LEU A 184 7.93 -11.25 5.20
CA LEU A 184 7.68 -12.53 5.86
C LEU A 184 6.74 -13.43 5.04
N LEU A 185 5.62 -12.89 4.55
CA LEU A 185 4.70 -13.62 3.66
C LEU A 185 5.37 -14.05 2.36
N THR A 186 6.16 -13.16 1.74
CA THR A 186 6.92 -13.50 0.53
C THR A 186 7.85 -14.69 0.79
N LEU A 187 8.62 -14.63 1.88
CA LEU A 187 9.60 -15.66 2.23
C LEU A 187 8.96 -16.97 2.72
N LEU A 188 7.73 -16.93 3.26
CA LEU A 188 7.01 -18.11 3.73
C LEU A 188 6.12 -18.76 2.66
N ALA A 189 5.84 -18.08 1.54
CA ALA A 189 5.01 -18.59 0.45
C ALA A 189 5.46 -19.97 -0.09
N PRO A 190 6.77 -20.29 -0.23
CA PRO A 190 7.22 -21.63 -0.63
C PRO A 190 6.79 -22.76 0.30
N PHE A 191 6.38 -22.45 1.53
CA PHE A 191 5.87 -23.42 2.50
C PHE A 191 4.33 -23.46 2.54
N GLY A 192 3.65 -22.83 1.58
CA GLY A 192 2.18 -22.79 1.50
C GLY A 192 1.51 -21.77 2.43
N ILE A 193 2.29 -20.89 3.06
CA ILE A 193 1.78 -19.90 4.01
C ILE A 193 1.38 -18.64 3.24
N THR A 194 0.07 -18.43 3.09
CA THR A 194 -0.51 -17.27 2.40
C THR A 194 -1.01 -16.18 3.35
N ASP A 195 -1.16 -16.50 4.63
CA ASP A 195 -1.41 -15.57 5.72
C ASP A 195 -0.56 -15.96 6.95
N LEU A 196 -0.17 -15.00 7.79
CA LEU A 196 0.66 -15.29 8.97
C LEU A 196 -0.12 -15.97 10.11
N GLY A 197 -1.45 -16.03 10.04
CA GLY A 197 -2.29 -16.57 11.10
C GLY A 197 -2.25 -15.72 12.38
N LEU A 198 -1.95 -14.43 12.25
CA LEU A 198 -1.81 -13.48 13.37
C LEU A 198 -2.92 -12.44 13.39
N ARG A 199 -3.42 -12.12 14.59
CA ARG A 199 -4.32 -11.00 14.87
C ARG A 199 -3.55 -9.68 14.84
N ARG A 200 -4.00 -8.69 14.07
CA ARG A 200 -3.34 -7.37 13.98
C ARG A 200 -3.96 -6.32 14.89
N SER A 201 -5.28 -6.33 14.95
CA SER A 201 -6.12 -5.51 15.82
C SER A 201 -7.46 -6.20 15.89
N ASP A 202 -8.08 -6.27 17.07
CA ASP A 202 -9.52 -6.41 17.10
C ASP A 202 -10.06 -5.09 16.57
N THR A 203 -10.59 -5.11 15.35
CA THR A 203 -11.46 -4.04 14.89
C THR A 203 -12.46 -3.77 16.00
N ARG A 204 -12.55 -2.52 16.47
CA ARG A 204 -13.48 -2.14 17.54
C ARG A 204 -14.60 -1.30 16.98
N LEU A 205 -15.77 -1.48 17.57
CA LEU A 205 -16.96 -0.69 17.30
C LEU A 205 -17.29 0.08 18.58
N ARG A 206 -17.44 1.40 18.45
CA ARG A 206 -18.00 2.23 19.52
C ARG A 206 -19.50 2.39 19.29
N LEU A 207 -20.28 2.05 20.30
CA LEU A 207 -21.73 2.16 20.28
C LEU A 207 -22.22 2.88 21.53
N ARG A 208 -23.36 3.56 21.39
CA ARG A 208 -24.03 4.26 22.49
C ARG A 208 -25.51 3.91 22.54
N TYR A 209 -25.99 3.41 23.67
CA TYR A 209 -27.41 3.28 23.95
C TYR A 209 -28.02 4.67 24.15
N LEU A 210 -28.97 5.06 23.29
CA LEU A 210 -29.68 6.33 23.42
C LEU A 210 -30.84 6.23 24.42
N ASN A 211 -31.34 5.02 24.66
CA ASN A 211 -32.27 4.66 25.73
C ASN A 211 -32.05 3.19 26.14
N HIS A 212 -32.68 2.76 27.24
CA HIS A 212 -32.68 1.36 27.70
C HIS A 212 -31.27 0.74 27.87
N ALA A 213 -30.29 1.56 28.28
CA ALA A 213 -28.92 1.09 28.49
C ALA A 213 -28.88 0.00 29.59
N PRO A 214 -28.20 -1.14 29.37
CA PRO A 214 -28.16 -2.22 30.34
C PRO A 214 -27.34 -1.87 31.59
N ALA A 215 -26.22 -1.16 31.43
CA ALA A 215 -25.38 -0.68 32.53
C ALA A 215 -24.58 0.57 32.13
N LEU A 216 -23.85 0.47 31.01
CA LEU A 216 -23.12 1.58 30.42
C LEU A 216 -23.80 2.02 29.14
N SER A 217 -23.95 3.34 28.97
CA SER A 217 -24.59 3.91 27.80
C SER A 217 -23.62 4.09 26.63
N ASP A 218 -22.32 4.21 26.83
CA ASP A 218 -21.32 4.38 25.76
C ASP A 218 -20.17 3.37 25.98
N ILE A 219 -19.98 2.48 25.01
CA ILE A 219 -19.01 1.39 25.08
C ILE A 219 -18.25 1.24 23.76
N GLU A 220 -17.00 0.78 23.85
CA GLU A 220 -16.19 0.38 22.70
C GLU A 220 -15.76 -1.08 22.89
N ILE A 221 -16.19 -1.94 21.97
CA ILE A 221 -16.03 -3.40 22.05
C ILE A 221 -15.45 -3.97 20.76
N PRO A 222 -14.80 -5.14 20.78
CA PRO A 222 -14.44 -5.87 19.56
C PRO A 222 -15.64 -6.06 18.63
N LEU A 223 -15.40 -5.97 17.32
CA LEU A 223 -16.43 -6.13 16.29
C LEU A 223 -17.06 -7.53 16.33
N ALA A 224 -16.29 -8.56 16.66
CA ALA A 224 -16.78 -9.93 16.84
C ALA A 224 -17.84 -9.99 17.95
N ASP A 225 -17.55 -9.39 19.11
CA ASP A 225 -18.50 -9.31 20.23
C ASP A 225 -19.73 -8.48 19.84
N ALA A 226 -19.53 -7.37 19.11
CA ALA A 226 -20.62 -6.54 18.60
C ALA A 226 -21.56 -7.30 17.65
N ALA A 227 -21.04 -8.26 16.88
CA ALA A 227 -21.84 -9.10 15.98
C ALA A 227 -22.79 -10.03 16.75
N GLU A 228 -22.51 -10.33 18.02
CA GLU A 228 -23.29 -11.24 18.85
C GLU A 228 -24.21 -10.53 19.86
N LEU A 229 -24.16 -9.19 19.95
CA LEU A 229 -24.88 -8.42 20.98
C LEU A 229 -26.41 -8.57 20.95
N PHE A 230 -27.01 -8.69 19.76
CA PHE A 230 -28.46 -8.63 19.61
C PHE A 230 -29.02 -9.89 18.90
N PRO A 231 -28.98 -11.06 19.55
CA PRO A 231 -29.36 -12.33 18.92
C PRO A 231 -30.87 -12.52 18.74
N LYS A 232 -31.71 -11.70 19.38
CA LYS A 232 -33.18 -11.86 19.39
C LYS A 232 -33.91 -10.65 18.82
N THR A 233 -33.76 -9.51 19.48
CA THR A 233 -34.51 -8.28 19.14
C THR A 233 -33.52 -7.14 18.93
N PRO A 234 -33.11 -6.86 17.68
CA PRO A 234 -32.17 -5.79 17.41
C PRO A 234 -32.82 -4.41 17.67
N PRO A 235 -32.08 -3.44 18.25
CA PRO A 235 -32.56 -2.08 18.45
C PRO A 235 -32.51 -1.30 17.13
N ARG A 236 -33.25 -0.20 17.03
CA ARG A 236 -33.05 0.78 15.94
C ARG A 236 -31.63 1.32 15.99
N VAL A 237 -31.05 1.62 14.83
CA VAL A 237 -29.64 2.05 14.74
C VAL A 237 -29.52 3.41 14.08
N LEU A 238 -28.83 4.33 14.75
CA LEU A 238 -28.33 5.56 14.18
C LEU A 238 -26.82 5.43 13.94
N ILE A 239 -26.38 5.46 12.69
CA ILE A 239 -24.96 5.51 12.35
C ILE A 239 -24.57 6.98 12.22
N VAL A 240 -23.59 7.42 13.01
CA VAL A 240 -23.07 8.80 12.99
C VAL A 240 -21.60 8.77 12.63
N GLU A 241 -21.22 9.55 11.63
CA GLU A 241 -19.83 9.61 11.16
C GLU A 241 -18.91 10.36 12.15
N ASN A 242 -19.34 11.55 12.60
CA ASN A 242 -18.51 12.42 13.41
C ASN A 242 -18.56 12.07 14.90
N LYS A 243 -17.38 12.01 15.52
CA LYS A 243 -17.22 11.65 16.93
C LYS A 243 -17.86 12.68 17.88
N GLN A 244 -17.75 13.97 17.62
CA GLN A 244 -18.31 15.00 18.50
C GLN A 244 -19.83 14.99 18.42
N THR A 245 -20.40 14.85 17.22
CA THR A 245 -21.85 14.66 17.05
C THR A 245 -22.34 13.43 17.80
N PHE A 246 -21.64 12.30 17.67
CA PHE A 246 -21.95 11.06 18.40
C PHE A 246 -21.98 11.27 19.93
N LEU A 247 -21.02 12.03 20.47
CA LEU A 247 -20.96 12.36 21.90
C LEU A 247 -22.04 13.34 22.33
N ALA A 248 -22.49 14.22 21.43
CA ALA A 248 -23.55 15.17 21.70
C ALA A 248 -24.96 14.56 21.64
N LEU A 249 -25.14 13.38 21.03
CA LEU A 249 -26.45 12.73 20.84
C LEU A 249 -27.32 12.75 22.12
N PRO A 250 -28.60 13.17 22.01
CA PRO A 250 -29.48 13.24 23.16
C PRO A 250 -29.87 11.84 23.64
N THR A 251 -30.18 11.74 24.94
CA THR A 251 -30.89 10.59 25.48
C THR A 251 -32.34 10.62 24.98
N LEU A 252 -32.84 9.49 24.50
CA LEU A 252 -34.23 9.33 24.07
C LEU A 252 -35.13 8.95 25.25
N ALA A 253 -36.43 9.23 25.13
CA ALA A 253 -37.42 8.86 26.13
C ALA A 253 -37.50 7.32 26.30
N GLY A 254 -37.80 6.88 27.52
CA GLY A 254 -38.01 5.45 27.81
C GLY A 254 -39.23 4.85 27.08
N ALA A 255 -40.21 5.67 26.69
CA ALA A 255 -41.34 5.24 25.88
C ALA A 255 -40.97 4.99 24.41
N SER A 256 -39.84 5.53 23.93
CA SER A 256 -39.34 5.23 22.59
C SER A 256 -38.83 3.78 22.50
N PRO A 257 -38.95 3.13 21.32
CA PRO A 257 -38.31 1.84 21.08
C PRO A 257 -36.79 1.88 21.35
N PRO A 258 -36.16 0.76 21.73
CA PRO A 258 -34.71 0.67 21.91
C PRO A 258 -33.94 1.17 20.70
N THR A 259 -33.04 2.13 20.94
CA THR A 259 -32.21 2.76 19.90
C THR A 259 -30.78 2.84 20.38
N ILE A 260 -29.84 2.47 19.51
CA ILE A 260 -28.41 2.68 19.71
C ILE A 260 -27.85 3.56 18.60
N ALA A 261 -26.77 4.27 18.91
CA ALA A 261 -25.92 4.92 17.94
C ALA A 261 -24.63 4.12 17.72
N LEU A 262 -24.15 4.06 16.48
CA LEU A 262 -22.85 3.50 16.12
C LEU A 262 -21.97 4.62 15.57
N LEU A 263 -20.71 4.68 16.02
CA LEU A 263 -19.73 5.61 15.45
C LEU A 263 -19.19 5.02 14.13
N GLY A 264 -19.67 5.53 13.01
CA GLY A 264 -19.35 5.10 11.65
C GLY A 264 -18.25 5.95 11.02
N SER A 265 -17.06 6.00 11.60
CA SER A 265 -15.94 6.75 11.01
C SER A 265 -15.32 6.00 9.82
N GLY A 266 -15.45 6.53 8.60
CA GLY A 266 -14.77 6.03 7.39
C GLY A 266 -14.69 4.51 7.26
N THR A 267 -13.52 3.91 7.51
CA THR A 267 -13.28 2.45 7.47
C THR A 267 -14.21 1.60 8.33
N ALA A 268 -14.75 2.16 9.42
CA ALA A 268 -15.69 1.47 10.30
C ALA A 268 -17.03 1.16 9.60
N ALA A 269 -17.49 2.03 8.71
CA ALA A 269 -18.72 1.80 7.95
C ALA A 269 -18.61 0.57 7.03
N HIS A 270 -17.42 0.34 6.44
CA HIS A 270 -17.16 -0.85 5.62
C HIS A 270 -17.19 -2.14 6.43
N GLN A 271 -17.03 -2.09 7.76
CA GLN A 271 -16.97 -3.27 8.63
C GLN A 271 -18.34 -3.65 9.20
N LEU A 272 -19.35 -2.79 9.03
CA LEU A 272 -20.71 -3.03 9.54
C LEU A 272 -21.36 -4.28 8.95
N HIS A 273 -20.93 -4.75 7.77
CA HIS A 273 -21.42 -6.01 7.19
C HIS A 273 -21.17 -7.24 8.08
N ALA A 274 -20.22 -7.17 9.01
CA ALA A 274 -19.99 -8.23 10.00
C ALA A 274 -21.13 -8.34 11.03
N LEU A 275 -21.93 -7.28 11.21
CA LEU A 275 -23.04 -7.22 12.14
C LEU A 275 -24.32 -7.70 11.44
N SER A 276 -24.49 -9.02 11.32
CA SER A 276 -25.59 -9.62 10.55
C SER A 276 -26.99 -9.19 11.03
N TRP A 277 -27.14 -8.83 12.31
CA TRP A 277 -28.37 -8.31 12.90
C TRP A 277 -28.78 -6.94 12.35
N LEU A 278 -27.88 -6.18 11.70
CA LEU A 278 -28.24 -4.93 11.00
C LEU A 278 -29.18 -5.15 9.80
N ASN A 279 -29.20 -6.34 9.20
CA ASN A 279 -30.12 -6.65 8.10
C ASN A 279 -31.59 -6.65 8.52
N HIS A 280 -31.86 -6.77 9.83
CA HIS A 280 -33.21 -6.91 10.38
C HIS A 280 -33.58 -5.75 11.31
N THR A 281 -32.88 -4.62 11.21
CA THR A 281 -33.17 -3.42 11.99
C THR A 281 -33.35 -2.18 11.12
N ASP A 282 -34.08 -1.21 11.65
CA ASP A 282 -34.18 0.12 11.06
C ASP A 282 -32.86 0.86 11.25
N ILE A 283 -32.25 1.25 10.13
CA ILE A 283 -30.97 1.97 10.10
C ILE A 283 -31.20 3.39 9.57
N THR A 284 -30.73 4.37 10.33
CA THR A 284 -30.58 5.76 9.90
C THR A 284 -29.11 6.12 9.88
N TYR A 285 -28.62 6.67 8.78
CA TYR A 285 -27.26 7.17 8.62
C TYR A 285 -27.25 8.69 8.64
N TRP A 286 -26.32 9.28 9.37
CA TRP A 286 -26.06 10.72 9.36
C TRP A 286 -24.55 10.94 9.23
N GLY A 287 -24.14 11.43 8.06
CA GLY A 287 -22.76 11.82 7.77
C GLY A 287 -22.64 13.30 7.47
N ASP A 288 -21.42 13.71 7.11
CA ASP A 288 -21.18 15.04 6.58
C ASP A 288 -21.90 15.21 5.22
N LEU A 289 -22.34 16.44 4.94
CA LEU A 289 -22.90 16.83 3.64
C LEU A 289 -21.73 17.16 2.72
N ASP A 290 -21.04 16.14 2.24
CA ASP A 290 -19.84 16.23 1.39
C ASP A 290 -19.62 14.97 0.53
N ALA A 291 -18.57 14.97 -0.30
CA ALA A 291 -18.29 13.83 -1.17
C ALA A 291 -18.01 12.52 -0.42
N ALA A 292 -17.35 12.57 0.74
CA ALA A 292 -17.01 11.39 1.52
C ALA A 292 -18.24 10.82 2.24
N GLY A 293 -19.05 11.67 2.89
CA GLY A 293 -20.26 11.30 3.60
C GLY A 293 -21.28 10.61 2.69
N PHE A 294 -21.48 11.13 1.46
CA PHE A 294 -22.33 10.47 0.46
C PHE A 294 -21.72 9.15 -0.05
N ALA A 295 -20.41 9.07 -0.21
CA ALA A 295 -19.74 7.81 -0.59
C ALA A 295 -19.87 6.74 0.49
N ILE A 296 -19.78 7.11 1.77
CA ILE A 296 -20.00 6.21 2.91
C ILE A 296 -21.46 5.73 2.93
N LEU A 297 -22.44 6.64 2.79
CA LEU A 297 -23.86 6.26 2.70
C LEU A 297 -24.10 5.25 1.56
N ASN A 298 -23.52 5.50 0.39
CA ASN A 298 -23.60 4.59 -0.76
C ASN A 298 -23.00 3.21 -0.44
N ALA A 299 -21.86 3.16 0.25
CA ALA A 299 -21.22 1.92 0.69
C ALA A 299 -22.06 1.17 1.74
N VAL A 300 -22.63 1.88 2.72
CA VAL A 300 -23.54 1.29 3.71
C VAL A 300 -24.73 0.65 3.02
N ARG A 301 -25.36 1.35 2.06
CA ARG A 301 -26.49 0.82 1.28
C ARG A 301 -26.16 -0.30 0.30
N THR A 302 -24.90 -0.48 -0.04
CA THR A 302 -24.46 -1.67 -0.79
C THR A 302 -24.70 -2.94 0.03
N HIS A 303 -24.59 -2.85 1.36
CA HIS A 303 -24.84 -3.97 2.28
C HIS A 303 -26.23 -3.94 2.91
N PHE A 304 -26.76 -2.74 3.20
CA PHE A 304 -28.05 -2.52 3.87
C PHE A 304 -28.94 -1.58 3.04
N PRO A 305 -29.58 -2.08 1.96
CA PRO A 305 -30.32 -1.22 1.03
C PRO A 305 -31.47 -0.43 1.67
N HIS A 306 -31.97 -0.85 2.83
CA HIS A 306 -33.05 -0.22 3.59
C HIS A 306 -32.60 0.97 4.44
N THR A 307 -31.30 1.29 4.51
CA THR A 307 -30.79 2.42 5.29
C THR A 307 -31.37 3.76 4.81
N LYS A 308 -31.95 4.53 5.74
CA LYS A 308 -32.40 5.91 5.51
C LYS A 308 -31.29 6.88 5.85
N SER A 309 -31.25 8.04 5.20
CA SER A 309 -30.36 9.13 5.59
C SER A 309 -31.11 10.15 6.47
N LEU A 310 -30.37 10.88 7.29
CA LEU A 310 -30.86 11.98 8.13
C LEU A 310 -30.06 13.23 7.78
N LEU A 311 -30.77 14.33 7.48
CA LEU A 311 -30.17 15.65 7.17
C LEU A 311 -29.21 15.62 5.97
N MET A 312 -29.44 14.73 5.00
CA MET A 312 -28.64 14.60 3.78
C MET A 312 -29.47 14.91 2.52
N ASP A 313 -30.33 15.91 2.62
CA ASP A 313 -31.26 16.36 1.57
C ASP A 313 -30.97 17.80 1.12
N THR A 314 -31.60 18.22 0.01
CA THR A 314 -31.37 19.57 -0.54
C THR A 314 -31.84 20.67 0.38
N ALA A 315 -32.92 20.45 1.15
CA ALA A 315 -33.44 21.44 2.09
C ALA A 315 -32.43 21.75 3.19
N THR A 316 -31.75 20.72 3.70
CA THR A 316 -30.67 20.85 4.69
C THR A 316 -29.48 21.58 4.09
N VAL A 317 -29.07 21.23 2.87
CA VAL A 317 -27.98 21.93 2.17
C VAL A 317 -28.30 23.42 2.03
N THR A 318 -29.49 23.76 1.55
CA THR A 318 -29.92 25.16 1.39
C THR A 318 -29.98 25.90 2.72
N ALA A 319 -30.52 25.27 3.77
CA ALA A 319 -30.64 25.90 5.09
C ALA A 319 -29.27 26.23 5.69
N PHE A 320 -28.28 25.36 5.53
CA PHE A 320 -26.96 25.48 6.16
C PHE A 320 -25.83 25.82 5.19
N GLN A 321 -26.15 26.23 3.95
CA GLN A 321 -25.14 26.62 2.95
C GLN A 321 -24.22 27.74 3.46
N HIS A 322 -24.72 28.63 4.31
CA HIS A 322 -23.94 29.70 4.94
C HIS A 322 -22.84 29.21 5.90
N LEU A 323 -22.87 27.93 6.30
CA LEU A 323 -21.85 27.25 7.11
C LEU A 323 -20.91 26.39 6.27
N ALA A 324 -21.14 26.32 4.96
CA ALA A 324 -20.38 25.47 4.07
C ALA A 324 -18.96 26.00 3.85
N VAL A 325 -18.02 25.08 3.67
CA VAL A 325 -16.61 25.36 3.34
C VAL A 325 -16.20 24.56 2.10
N PRO A 326 -15.08 24.88 1.43
CA PRO A 326 -14.60 24.07 0.32
C PRO A 326 -14.30 22.61 0.71
N ASP A 327 -14.77 21.68 -0.11
CA ASP A 327 -14.57 20.24 0.01
C ASP A 327 -13.24 19.83 -0.69
N PRO A 328 -12.28 19.22 0.01
CA PRO A 328 -11.08 18.66 -0.62
C PRO A 328 -11.37 17.44 -1.50
N GLY A 329 -12.52 16.78 -1.34
CA GLY A 329 -12.96 15.60 -2.08
C GLY A 329 -13.27 15.87 -3.56
N ASP A 330 -13.07 14.86 -4.40
CA ASP A 330 -13.20 15.01 -5.86
C ASP A 330 -14.64 15.17 -6.36
N GLY A 331 -15.65 14.86 -5.54
CA GLY A 331 -17.07 15.10 -5.81
C GLY A 331 -17.61 14.48 -7.11
N SER A 332 -16.82 13.62 -7.75
CA SER A 332 -17.03 13.16 -9.14
C SER A 332 -17.48 11.70 -9.23
N ALA A 333 -17.51 11.02 -8.08
CA ALA A 333 -17.90 9.62 -7.99
C ALA A 333 -19.36 9.43 -8.40
N THR A 334 -19.60 8.38 -9.21
CA THR A 334 -20.96 7.94 -9.50
C THR A 334 -21.46 7.06 -8.35
N LEU A 335 -22.40 7.57 -7.56
CA LEU A 335 -22.95 6.91 -6.38
C LEU A 335 -24.33 6.33 -6.69
N THR A 336 -24.37 5.05 -7.08
CA THR A 336 -25.56 4.36 -7.62
C THR A 336 -26.63 4.00 -6.60
N HIS A 337 -26.31 4.00 -5.30
CA HIS A 337 -27.21 3.61 -4.21
C HIS A 337 -27.80 4.82 -3.46
N LEU A 338 -27.56 6.04 -3.93
CA LEU A 338 -28.23 7.23 -3.40
C LEU A 338 -29.65 7.35 -3.96
N THR A 339 -30.56 7.86 -3.14
CA THR A 339 -31.90 8.24 -3.58
C THR A 339 -31.83 9.44 -4.53
N THR A 340 -32.91 9.71 -5.27
CA THR A 340 -32.98 10.89 -6.14
C THR A 340 -32.74 12.19 -5.38
N GLU A 341 -33.21 12.29 -4.14
CA GLU A 341 -33.09 13.51 -3.34
C GLU A 341 -31.65 13.72 -2.84
N GLU A 342 -31.00 12.66 -2.37
CA GLU A 342 -29.60 12.70 -1.97
C GLU A 342 -28.67 12.98 -3.16
N GLN A 343 -28.95 12.42 -4.34
CA GLN A 343 -28.19 12.74 -5.55
C GLN A 343 -28.31 14.22 -5.91
N ARG A 344 -29.48 14.85 -5.68
CA ARG A 344 -29.65 16.29 -5.88
C ARG A 344 -28.85 17.09 -4.86
N ALA A 345 -28.89 16.70 -3.58
CA ALA A 345 -28.11 17.35 -2.53
C ALA A 345 -26.60 17.27 -2.81
N TYR A 346 -26.11 16.08 -3.18
CA TYR A 346 -24.71 15.85 -3.57
C TYR A 346 -24.29 16.70 -4.76
N ARG A 347 -25.12 16.75 -5.82
CA ARG A 347 -24.85 17.59 -7.00
C ARG A 347 -24.88 19.08 -6.66
N LEU A 348 -25.82 19.52 -5.84
CA LEU A 348 -25.93 20.92 -5.42
C LEU A 348 -24.64 21.39 -4.74
N LEU A 349 -24.13 20.61 -3.79
CA LEU A 349 -22.84 20.88 -3.13
C LEU A 349 -21.68 20.95 -4.13
N PHE A 350 -21.63 20.04 -5.10
CA PHE A 350 -20.61 20.04 -6.13
C PHE A 350 -20.67 21.28 -7.03
N THR A 351 -21.87 21.63 -7.52
CA THR A 351 -22.06 22.76 -8.46
C THR A 351 -21.89 24.13 -7.81
N GLU A 352 -22.19 24.26 -6.52
CA GLU A 352 -22.04 25.49 -5.74
C GLU A 352 -20.57 25.78 -5.32
N GLY A 353 -19.61 25.14 -5.99
CA GLY A 353 -18.18 25.37 -5.76
C GLY A 353 -17.50 24.30 -4.93
N ARG A 354 -17.96 23.03 -5.04
CA ARG A 354 -17.44 21.89 -4.27
C ARG A 354 -17.47 22.20 -2.78
N LEU A 355 -18.67 22.36 -2.26
CA LEU A 355 -18.91 22.68 -0.87
C LEU A 355 -19.04 21.42 -0.01
N ARG A 356 -18.68 21.54 1.26
CA ARG A 356 -19.03 20.61 2.32
C ARG A 356 -19.69 21.33 3.48
N ILE A 357 -20.68 20.70 4.09
CA ILE A 357 -21.24 21.13 5.38
C ILE A 357 -20.91 20.02 6.39
N GLU A 358 -19.99 20.33 7.30
CA GLU A 358 -19.59 19.41 8.37
C GLU A 358 -20.76 19.18 9.33
N GLN A 359 -21.00 17.93 9.73
CA GLN A 359 -22.10 17.53 10.61
C GLN A 359 -22.10 18.32 11.93
N GLU A 360 -20.92 18.58 12.49
CA GLU A 360 -20.72 19.37 13.72
C GLU A 360 -21.19 20.82 13.61
N ARG A 361 -21.34 21.34 12.38
CA ARG A 361 -21.73 22.74 12.13
C ARG A 361 -23.24 22.90 12.07
N ILE A 362 -23.99 21.85 11.76
CA ILE A 362 -25.44 21.90 11.82
C ILE A 362 -25.85 22.16 13.29
N PRO A 363 -26.60 23.24 13.59
CA PRO A 363 -26.99 23.58 14.95
C PRO A 363 -27.63 22.38 15.64
N PHE A 364 -27.08 21.99 16.79
CA PHE A 364 -27.48 20.74 17.42
C PHE A 364 -28.95 20.69 17.83
N ALA A 365 -29.57 21.85 18.11
CA ALA A 365 -31.00 21.94 18.36
C ALA A 365 -31.83 21.50 17.14
N TYR A 366 -31.42 21.89 15.93
CA TYR A 366 -32.07 21.50 14.68
C TYR A 366 -31.93 19.98 14.46
N ALA A 367 -30.72 19.45 14.62
CA ALA A 367 -30.49 18.01 14.54
C ALA A 367 -31.26 17.21 15.59
N SER A 368 -31.36 17.75 16.82
CA SER A 368 -32.13 17.12 17.90
C SER A 368 -33.61 17.04 17.56
N THR A 369 -34.21 18.06 16.93
CA THR A 369 -35.60 18.00 16.49
C THR A 369 -35.81 16.89 15.47
N ALA A 370 -34.97 16.84 14.42
CA ALA A 370 -35.06 15.80 13.39
C ALA A 370 -34.85 14.39 13.97
N LEU A 371 -33.95 14.24 14.95
CA LEU A 371 -33.75 12.98 15.68
C LEU A 371 -34.99 12.57 16.48
N HIS A 372 -35.67 13.51 17.15
CA HIS A 372 -36.90 13.21 17.88
C HIS A 372 -38.06 12.85 16.96
N GLU A 373 -38.16 13.44 15.77
CA GLU A 373 -39.18 13.08 14.78
C GLU A 373 -39.02 11.64 14.29
N ILE A 374 -37.78 11.16 14.13
CA ILE A 374 -37.50 9.79 13.67
C ILE A 374 -37.54 8.78 14.82
N PHE A 375 -36.95 9.14 15.96
CA PHE A 375 -36.71 8.22 17.08
C PHE A 375 -37.60 8.43 18.31
N GLY A 376 -38.52 9.38 18.25
CA GLY A 376 -39.51 9.66 19.28
C GLY A 376 -40.46 8.49 19.56
N PRO A 377 -41.32 8.62 20.58
CA PRO A 377 -42.39 7.67 20.82
C PRO A 377 -43.36 7.64 19.62
N PRO A 378 -44.00 6.48 19.35
CA PRO A 378 -45.00 6.36 18.29
C PRO A 378 -46.26 7.20 18.52
#